data_AF-A0A959N5P1-F1
#
_entry.id   AF-A0A959N5P1-F1
#
_cell.length_a   1.000
_cell.length_b   1.000
_cell.length_c   1.000
_cell.angle_alpha   90.00
_cell.angle_beta   90.00
_cell.angle_gamma   90.00
#
_symmetry.space_group_name_H-M   'P 1'
#
loop_
_entity.id
_entity.type
_entity.pdbx_description
1 polymer ?
#
loop_
_entity_poly.entity_id
_entity_poly.type
_entity_poly.pdbx_seq_one_letter_code
_entity_poly.pdbx_strand_id
1 'polypeptide(L)'
;MINQIKAILSFIVLISFFISSCTEDGPNAPSAEQNADNIRDYISKLSYNSEEMLNYQQTNGLPSERDVLSDSSETIENGDYVTICKNTEYNLRKNFEEVAILRPSNGVIWPGALVKGNQSLMDGVPEEIGIDRAPITISVDLPGIGENGIRTIQNPKLSNVDAAIDSALQWWNDNAYEEGYVNAANSSYSVSSSYSSKQLALDVDLNVEWAAGSVSSQFNFTSDEEKKVVMMVYKQAFYDVRFDRPTSPESVFSDQVSLKDVEEVINNSVAPAYIKTVTYGRIIMFRMETINSYKSVDVEGALNYAGGASVDANVKATYDEILETSSINLVILGGNAEVATEAISSPGDDANTILERVQGVIKGKNAVYSKDNPGVPIGYSVFYLKDNSLAKLGYTTEYKAKECISTKATNTVTLF
;
A
#
# COMPACT_ATOMS: atom_id res chain seq x y z
N MET A 1 46.30 45.31 68.23
CA MET A 1 46.52 46.73 67.88
C MET A 1 45.16 47.30 67.51
N ILE A 2 44.59 48.15 68.38
CA ILE A 2 43.54 49.16 68.12
C ILE A 2 42.21 48.58 67.59
N ASN A 3 41.22 48.36 68.47
CA ASN A 3 40.06 49.24 68.73
C ASN A 3 39.10 49.38 67.54
N GLN A 4 37.78 49.41 67.66
CA GLN A 4 36.77 49.14 68.69
C GLN A 4 35.42 49.42 67.98
N ILE A 5 34.30 49.39 68.72
CA ILE A 5 32.99 50.02 68.41
C ILE A 5 32.02 49.07 67.69
N LYS A 6 31.20 48.31 68.46
CA LYS A 6 29.82 48.65 68.94
C LYS A 6 28.78 48.46 67.82
N ALA A 7 27.57 47.98 68.02
CA ALA A 7 26.85 47.44 69.18
C ALA A 7 25.42 47.11 68.69
N ILE A 8 24.84 46.04 69.25
CA ILE A 8 23.46 45.96 69.76
C ILE A 8 22.29 45.77 68.77
N LEU A 9 21.70 44.56 68.92
CA LEU A 9 20.29 44.17 69.08
C LEU A 9 19.21 44.86 68.24
N SER A 10 18.38 44.08 67.54
CA SER A 10 17.16 43.43 68.06
C SER A 10 16.39 42.82 66.88
N PHE A 11 16.12 41.50 66.91
CA PHE A 11 14.78 40.93 67.14
C PHE A 11 13.75 41.28 66.04
N ILE A 12 13.25 40.25 65.32
CA ILE A 12 11.81 39.96 65.07
C ILE A 12 11.63 39.03 63.84
N VAL A 13 11.17 37.81 64.13
CA VAL A 13 10.03 37.07 63.54
C VAL A 13 10.03 36.71 62.04
N LEU A 14 10.09 35.39 61.82
CA LEU A 14 9.38 34.55 60.84
C LEU A 14 8.38 35.28 59.90
N ILE A 15 8.66 35.27 58.59
CA ILE A 15 7.61 35.32 57.56
C ILE A 15 7.93 34.24 56.53
N SER A 16 7.21 33.14 56.65
CA SER A 16 7.06 32.13 55.60
C SER A 16 6.28 32.76 54.45
N PHE A 17 6.97 33.07 53.35
CA PHE A 17 6.34 33.52 52.11
C PHE A 17 5.63 32.33 51.45
N PHE A 18 4.34 32.17 51.76
CA PHE A 18 3.39 31.54 50.83
C PHE A 18 3.20 32.51 49.66
N ILE A 19 3.83 32.22 48.52
CA ILE A 19 3.48 32.86 47.26
C ILE A 19 2.30 32.08 46.69
N SER A 20 1.10 32.40 47.16
CA SER A 20 -0.14 32.14 46.44
C SER A 20 -0.26 33.21 45.36
N SER A 21 0.26 32.92 44.16
CA SER A 21 0.04 33.76 42.98
C SER A 21 -1.34 33.45 42.42
N CYS A 22 -2.35 34.18 42.90
CA CYS A 22 -3.60 34.36 42.18
C CYS A 22 -3.30 35.18 40.92
N THR A 23 -3.55 34.59 39.75
CA THR A 23 -3.66 35.33 38.49
C THR A 23 -5.13 35.30 38.11
N GLU A 24 -5.67 36.48 37.78
CA GLU A 24 -7.09 36.76 37.61
C GLU A 24 -7.78 35.85 36.58
N ASP A 25 -8.89 35.22 37.01
CA ASP A 25 -9.85 34.51 36.17
C ASP A 25 -10.58 35.51 35.24
N GLY A 26 -10.08 35.64 34.00
CA GLY A 26 -10.95 35.85 32.84
C GLY A 26 -11.77 34.57 32.57
N PRO A 27 -12.80 34.57 31.70
CA PRO A 27 -13.71 33.43 31.56
C PRO A 27 -12.91 32.15 31.37
N ASN A 28 -12.99 31.26 32.37
CA ASN A 28 -12.18 30.07 32.58
C ASN A 28 -11.78 29.38 31.27
N ALA A 29 -10.59 29.68 30.75
CA ALA A 29 -10.01 28.89 29.69
C ALA A 29 -9.75 27.49 30.26
N PRO A 30 -10.12 26.41 29.55
CA PRO A 30 -9.88 25.05 30.02
C PRO A 30 -8.39 24.82 30.32
N SER A 31 -8.07 24.05 31.36
CA SER A 31 -6.71 23.54 31.54
C SER A 31 -6.34 22.61 30.38
N ALA A 32 -5.04 22.37 30.15
CA ALA A 32 -4.58 21.45 29.10
C ALA A 32 -5.19 20.04 29.27
N GLU A 33 -5.29 19.55 30.51
CA GLU A 33 -5.92 18.27 30.84
C GLU A 33 -7.42 18.27 30.55
N GLN A 34 -8.15 19.32 30.95
CA GLN A 34 -9.58 19.45 30.65
C GLN A 34 -9.84 19.54 29.14
N ASN A 35 -8.95 20.22 28.41
CA ASN A 35 -9.04 20.34 26.98
C ASN A 35 -8.76 19.00 26.27
N ALA A 36 -7.76 18.22 26.73
CA ALA A 36 -7.49 16.88 26.24
C ALA A 36 -8.69 15.94 26.46
N ASP A 37 -9.30 15.99 27.65
CA ASP A 37 -10.52 15.23 27.96
C ASP A 37 -11.68 15.61 27.03
N ASN A 38 -11.87 16.91 26.76
CA ASN A 38 -12.89 17.39 25.83
C ASN A 38 -12.65 16.89 24.40
N ILE A 39 -11.40 16.89 23.92
CA ILE A 39 -11.03 16.37 22.60
C ILE A 39 -11.30 14.86 22.50
N ARG A 40 -10.91 14.10 23.53
CA ARG A 40 -11.20 12.66 23.63
C ARG A 40 -12.69 12.38 23.55
N ASP A 41 -13.47 13.11 24.33
CA ASP A 41 -14.92 13.01 24.38
C ASP A 41 -15.56 13.37 23.03
N TYR A 42 -15.05 14.39 22.35
CA TYR A 42 -15.52 14.78 21.03
C TYR A 42 -15.27 13.69 19.99
N ILE A 43 -14.02 13.21 19.86
CA ILE A 43 -13.64 12.22 18.86
C ILE A 43 -14.37 10.89 19.08
N SER A 44 -14.51 10.45 20.34
CA SER A 44 -15.23 9.22 20.68
C SER A 44 -16.74 9.29 20.36
N LYS A 45 -17.34 10.50 20.38
CA LYS A 45 -18.75 10.74 20.06
C LYS A 45 -19.02 11.01 18.58
N LEU A 46 -17.98 11.08 17.74
CA LEU A 46 -18.17 11.22 16.28
C LEU A 46 -19.05 10.08 15.76
N SER A 47 -20.09 10.47 15.02
CA SER A 47 -21.07 9.56 14.44
C SER A 47 -20.87 9.51 12.93
N TYR A 48 -19.91 8.70 12.49
CA TYR A 48 -19.70 8.36 11.09
C TYR A 48 -19.81 6.86 10.88
N ASN A 49 -20.22 6.46 9.67
CA ASN A 49 -20.21 5.07 9.24
C ASN A 49 -18.91 4.79 8.48
N SER A 50 -17.94 4.14 9.14
CA SER A 50 -16.63 3.83 8.55
C SER A 50 -16.75 2.95 7.31
N GLU A 51 -17.69 1.99 7.33
CA GLU A 51 -17.92 1.08 6.21
C GLU A 51 -18.46 1.82 4.99
N GLU A 52 -19.41 2.73 5.17
CA GLU A 52 -19.97 3.52 4.06
C GLU A 52 -18.94 4.52 3.50
N MET A 53 -18.17 5.17 4.38
CA MET A 53 -17.18 6.18 3.98
C MET A 53 -16.08 5.64 3.05
N LEU A 54 -15.67 4.39 3.25
CA LEU A 54 -14.64 3.74 2.44
C LEU A 54 -15.21 2.60 1.60
N ASN A 55 -16.54 2.61 1.37
CA ASN A 55 -17.26 1.68 0.51
C ASN A 55 -16.94 0.20 0.80
N TYR A 56 -16.87 -0.19 2.07
CA TYR A 56 -16.60 -1.56 2.50
C TYR A 56 -17.53 -2.56 1.80
N GLN A 57 -16.95 -3.66 1.32
CA GLN A 57 -17.65 -4.71 0.60
C GLN A 57 -17.81 -5.97 1.44
N GLN A 58 -19.03 -6.46 1.59
CA GLN A 58 -19.26 -7.71 2.32
C GLN A 58 -18.81 -8.92 1.49
N THR A 59 -17.71 -9.56 1.87
CA THR A 59 -17.00 -10.59 1.07
C THR A 59 -17.02 -11.98 1.74
N ASN A 60 -18.00 -12.25 2.58
CA ASN A 60 -18.13 -13.51 3.34
C ASN A 60 -16.86 -13.92 4.13
N GLY A 61 -16.03 -12.94 4.52
CA GLY A 61 -14.79 -13.14 5.27
C GLY A 61 -13.55 -13.41 4.39
N LEU A 62 -13.69 -13.36 3.07
CA LEU A 62 -12.57 -13.48 2.12
C LEU A 62 -11.99 -12.11 1.74
N PRO A 63 -10.73 -12.03 1.29
CA PRO A 63 -10.15 -10.76 0.79
C PRO A 63 -10.89 -10.20 -0.44
N SER A 64 -11.45 -11.09 -1.27
CA SER A 64 -12.25 -10.76 -2.45
C SER A 64 -13.29 -11.85 -2.73
N GLU A 65 -14.38 -11.48 -3.38
CA GLU A 65 -15.48 -12.37 -3.76
C GLU A 65 -15.95 -12.07 -5.20
N ARG A 66 -16.32 -13.12 -5.95
CA ARG A 66 -16.97 -12.99 -7.26
C ARG A 66 -18.34 -13.65 -7.26
N ASP A 67 -19.36 -12.86 -7.54
CA ASP A 67 -20.72 -13.36 -7.75
C ASP A 67 -21.00 -13.51 -9.23
N VAL A 68 -21.63 -14.61 -9.63
CA VAL A 68 -22.14 -14.78 -11.00
C VAL A 68 -23.45 -14.02 -11.13
N LEU A 69 -23.50 -13.05 -12.04
CA LEU A 69 -24.70 -12.28 -12.36
C LEU A 69 -25.51 -12.94 -13.47
N SER A 70 -24.83 -13.41 -14.52
CA SER A 70 -25.45 -14.11 -15.65
C SER A 70 -24.45 -15.06 -16.32
N ASP A 71 -24.96 -16.08 -17.00
CA ASP A 71 -24.15 -17.05 -17.74
C ASP A 71 -24.84 -17.41 -19.05
N SER A 72 -24.07 -17.47 -20.14
CA SER A 72 -24.56 -17.80 -21.47
C SER A 72 -23.48 -18.51 -22.28
N SER A 73 -23.89 -19.22 -23.32
CA SER A 73 -22.97 -19.92 -24.21
C SER A 73 -23.36 -19.70 -25.65
N GLU A 74 -22.36 -19.51 -26.50
CA GLU A 74 -22.52 -19.39 -27.95
C GLU A 74 -21.66 -20.44 -28.65
N THR A 75 -22.18 -20.98 -29.75
CA THR A 75 -21.46 -21.93 -30.61
C THR A 75 -21.20 -21.26 -31.96
N ILE A 76 -19.93 -21.21 -32.36
CA ILE A 76 -19.47 -20.63 -33.61
C ILE A 76 -18.89 -21.75 -34.46
N GLU A 77 -19.51 -22.02 -35.61
CA GLU A 77 -19.01 -22.98 -36.60
C GLU A 77 -18.16 -22.24 -37.64
N ASN A 78 -16.91 -22.68 -37.83
CA ASN A 78 -15.99 -22.08 -38.80
C ASN A 78 -15.26 -23.19 -39.58
N GLY A 79 -15.87 -23.62 -40.69
CA GLY A 79 -15.36 -24.72 -41.52
C GLY A 79 -15.28 -26.04 -40.74
N ASP A 80 -14.07 -26.61 -40.66
CA ASP A 80 -13.80 -27.84 -39.91
C ASP A 80 -13.68 -27.63 -38.39
N TYR A 81 -13.97 -26.45 -37.85
CA TYR A 81 -13.85 -26.16 -36.42
C TYR A 81 -15.18 -25.71 -35.81
N VAL A 82 -15.48 -26.24 -34.62
CA VAL A 82 -16.57 -25.80 -33.76
C VAL A 82 -15.96 -25.14 -32.53
N THR A 83 -16.29 -23.87 -32.32
CA THR A 83 -15.86 -23.08 -31.16
C THR A 83 -17.04 -22.85 -30.23
N ILE A 84 -16.89 -23.28 -28.97
CA ILE A 84 -17.90 -23.02 -27.93
C ILE A 84 -17.33 -21.93 -27.03
N CYS A 85 -18.00 -20.79 -26.95
CA CYS A 85 -17.63 -19.69 -26.08
C CYS A 85 -18.61 -19.58 -24.91
N LYS A 86 -18.09 -19.65 -23.69
CA LYS A 86 -18.83 -19.40 -22.47
C LYS A 86 -18.65 -17.94 -22.07
N ASN A 87 -19.77 -17.24 -21.88
CA ASN A 87 -19.85 -15.84 -21.53
C ASN A 87 -20.48 -15.72 -20.14
N THR A 88 -19.71 -15.34 -19.13
CA THR A 88 -20.18 -15.21 -17.75
C THR A 88 -19.97 -13.78 -17.26
N GLU A 89 -21.04 -13.14 -16.77
CA GLU A 89 -20.96 -11.83 -16.13
C GLU A 89 -20.74 -12.01 -14.63
N TYR A 90 -19.76 -11.29 -14.10
CA TYR A 90 -19.37 -11.35 -12.71
C TYR A 90 -19.47 -9.97 -12.06
N ASN A 91 -19.80 -9.95 -10.77
CA ASN A 91 -19.53 -8.83 -9.89
C ASN A 91 -18.34 -9.19 -8.98
N LEU A 92 -17.20 -8.52 -9.16
CA LEU A 92 -16.01 -8.67 -8.31
C LEU A 92 -16.04 -7.62 -7.20
N ARG A 93 -15.96 -8.08 -5.95
CA ARG A 93 -15.92 -7.25 -4.75
C ARG A 93 -14.64 -7.51 -3.98
N LYS A 94 -13.95 -6.47 -3.50
CA LYS A 94 -12.66 -6.57 -2.80
C LYS A 94 -12.51 -5.49 -1.74
N ASN A 95 -11.87 -5.82 -0.62
CA ASN A 95 -11.43 -4.82 0.35
C ASN A 95 -9.91 -4.83 0.45
N PHE A 96 -9.31 -3.65 0.37
CA PHE A 96 -7.89 -3.47 0.65
C PHE A 96 -7.67 -3.07 2.10
N GLU A 97 -6.77 -3.80 2.74
CA GLU A 97 -6.25 -3.50 4.09
C GLU A 97 -4.92 -2.72 4.03
N GLU A 98 -4.24 -2.82 2.89
CA GLU A 98 -3.03 -2.07 2.56
C GLU A 98 -3.20 -1.43 1.17
N VAL A 99 -2.89 -0.14 1.08
CA VAL A 99 -2.97 0.64 -0.15
C VAL A 99 -1.59 0.66 -0.80
N ALA A 100 -1.50 0.26 -2.06
CA ALA A 100 -0.26 0.35 -2.82
C ALA A 100 0.01 1.80 -3.23
N ILE A 101 1.26 2.24 -3.05
CA ILE A 101 1.69 3.59 -3.44
C ILE A 101 2.13 3.55 -4.89
N LEU A 102 1.23 3.95 -5.78
CA LEU A 102 1.50 4.06 -7.22
C LEU A 102 1.80 5.50 -7.67
N ARG A 103 1.82 6.44 -6.71
CA ARG A 103 2.12 7.87 -6.86
C ARG A 103 3.08 8.33 -5.75
N PRO A 104 4.37 7.95 -5.80
CA PRO A 104 5.32 8.17 -4.71
C PRO A 104 5.57 9.65 -4.38
N SER A 105 5.26 10.58 -5.30
CA SER A 105 5.44 12.02 -5.11
C SER A 105 4.44 12.69 -4.14
N ASN A 106 3.47 11.96 -3.59
CA ASN A 106 2.48 12.50 -2.66
C ASN A 106 3.02 12.49 -1.22
N GLY A 107 3.51 13.64 -0.75
CA GLY A 107 4.15 13.79 0.58
C GLY A 107 3.25 13.61 1.82
N VAL A 108 2.01 13.14 1.67
CA VAL A 108 1.08 12.91 2.80
C VAL A 108 1.32 11.54 3.46
N ILE A 109 1.99 10.61 2.76
CA ILE A 109 2.12 9.22 3.22
C ILE A 109 3.40 9.03 4.05
N TRP A 110 3.27 9.14 5.37
CA TRP A 110 4.35 8.86 6.32
C TRP A 110 3.81 8.27 7.64
N PRO A 111 4.59 7.45 8.38
CA PRO A 111 4.13 6.80 9.62
C PRO A 111 3.72 7.82 10.69
N GLY A 112 2.44 7.80 11.08
CA GLY A 112 1.87 8.73 12.06
C GLY A 112 1.23 9.98 11.47
N ALA A 113 1.21 10.15 10.15
CA ALA A 113 0.41 11.19 9.48
C ALA A 113 -1.07 11.01 9.86
N LEU A 114 -1.76 12.12 10.17
CA LEU A 114 -3.21 12.12 10.32
C LEU A 114 -3.84 12.41 8.95
N VAL A 115 -4.80 11.60 8.56
CA VAL A 115 -5.45 11.67 7.24
C VAL A 115 -6.96 11.60 7.36
N LYS A 116 -7.65 12.13 6.36
CA LYS A 116 -9.11 12.05 6.25
C LYS A 116 -9.52 10.69 5.67
N GLY A 117 -10.41 9.98 6.36
CA GLY A 117 -11.10 8.81 5.82
C GLY A 117 -12.22 9.22 4.86
N ASN A 118 -11.86 9.55 3.62
CA ASN A 118 -12.78 10.05 2.59
C ASN A 118 -12.47 9.48 1.20
N GLN A 119 -13.15 9.99 0.17
CA GLN A 119 -12.93 9.56 -1.23
C GLN A 119 -11.47 9.78 -1.69
N SER A 120 -10.80 10.84 -1.26
CA SER A 120 -9.39 11.08 -1.63
C SER A 120 -8.47 9.96 -1.14
N LEU A 121 -8.74 9.39 0.04
CA LEU A 121 -8.06 8.17 0.50
C LEU A 121 -8.37 6.97 -0.39
N MET A 122 -9.63 6.80 -0.82
CA MET A 122 -10.01 5.76 -1.78
C MET A 122 -9.33 5.92 -3.15
N ASP A 123 -9.02 7.14 -3.55
CA ASP A 123 -8.36 7.46 -4.81
C ASP A 123 -6.82 7.40 -4.72
N GLY A 124 -6.27 6.96 -3.57
CA GLY A 124 -4.83 6.82 -3.36
C GLY A 124 -4.09 8.16 -3.23
N VAL A 125 -4.83 9.22 -2.92
CA VAL A 125 -4.34 10.60 -2.70
C VAL A 125 -4.86 11.10 -1.36
N PRO A 126 -4.43 10.48 -0.23
CA PRO A 126 -4.94 10.85 1.09
C PRO A 126 -4.72 12.34 1.36
N GLU A 127 -5.70 12.96 2.00
CA GLU A 127 -5.60 14.34 2.48
C GLU A 127 -5.14 14.37 3.93
N GLU A 128 -4.13 15.18 4.23
CA GLU A 128 -3.63 15.36 5.59
C GLU A 128 -4.62 16.17 6.44
N ILE A 129 -4.70 15.84 7.73
CA ILE A 129 -5.32 16.67 8.76
C ILE A 129 -4.20 17.52 9.38
N GLY A 130 -4.06 18.76 8.90
CA GLY A 130 -3.04 19.69 9.35
C GLY A 130 -3.39 20.31 10.71
N ILE A 131 -2.84 19.74 11.77
CA ILE A 131 -3.04 20.18 13.15
C ILE A 131 -1.77 19.91 13.96
N ASP A 132 -1.47 20.74 14.96
CA ASP A 132 -0.27 20.60 15.77
C ASP A 132 -0.25 19.26 16.53
N ARG A 133 0.92 18.62 16.53
CA ARG A 133 1.07 17.23 16.96
C ARG A 133 1.88 17.11 18.23
N ALA A 134 1.50 16.14 19.07
CA ALA A 134 2.34 15.66 20.15
C ALA A 134 3.51 14.82 19.60
N PRO A 135 4.57 14.59 20.40
CA PRO A 135 5.61 13.65 20.04
C PRO A 135 5.05 12.27 19.70
N ILE A 136 5.55 11.65 18.63
CA ILE A 136 5.20 10.27 18.26
C ILE A 136 6.40 9.36 18.36
N THR A 137 6.14 8.05 18.48
CA THR A 137 7.17 7.02 18.35
C THR A 137 6.94 6.20 17.10
N ILE A 138 8.01 5.94 16.35
CA ILE A 138 8.03 5.03 15.22
C ILE A 138 9.04 3.90 15.48
N SER A 139 8.85 2.77 14.81
CA SER A 139 9.78 1.65 14.77
C SER A 139 10.06 1.21 13.34
N VAL A 140 11.35 1.05 13.01
CA VAL A 140 11.84 0.44 11.77
C VAL A 140 12.16 -1.03 12.05
N ASP A 141 11.67 -1.95 11.22
CA ASP A 141 11.74 -3.39 11.51
C ASP A 141 12.83 -4.17 10.77
N LEU A 142 14.01 -3.56 10.64
CA LEU A 142 15.17 -4.25 10.09
C LEU A 142 15.72 -5.33 11.06
N PRO A 143 16.09 -6.52 10.57
CA PRO A 143 16.65 -7.57 11.41
C PRO A 143 17.90 -7.12 12.18
N GLY A 144 17.94 -7.36 13.50
CA GLY A 144 19.10 -7.01 14.33
C GLY A 144 19.20 -5.52 14.71
N ILE A 145 18.26 -4.66 14.28
CA ILE A 145 18.31 -3.22 14.62
C ILE A 145 18.04 -2.93 16.11
N GLY A 146 17.22 -3.76 16.76
CA GLY A 146 16.85 -3.63 18.16
C GLY A 146 16.27 -2.25 18.50
N GLU A 147 16.61 -1.72 19.68
CA GLU A 147 16.15 -0.40 20.14
C GLU A 147 16.62 0.77 19.23
N ASN A 148 17.66 0.55 18.41
CA ASN A 148 18.11 1.58 17.47
C ASN A 148 17.14 1.80 16.30
N GLY A 149 16.19 0.89 16.09
CA GLY A 149 15.09 1.08 15.16
C GLY A 149 13.94 1.92 15.73
N ILE A 150 13.95 2.20 17.04
CA ILE A 150 12.91 2.98 17.72
C ILE A 150 13.32 4.46 17.74
N ARG A 151 12.40 5.33 17.32
CA ARG A 151 12.63 6.78 17.25
C ARG A 151 11.43 7.55 17.79
N THR A 152 11.66 8.39 18.80
CA THR A 152 10.67 9.37 19.27
C THR A 152 10.93 10.71 18.61
N ILE A 153 9.91 11.26 17.94
CA ILE A 153 9.99 12.46 17.12
C ILE A 153 9.16 13.55 17.79
N GLN A 154 9.81 14.60 18.26
CA GLN A 154 9.16 15.64 19.10
C GLN A 154 8.16 16.52 18.34
N ASN A 155 8.45 16.84 17.08
CA ASN A 155 7.56 17.63 16.22
C ASN A 155 7.35 16.83 14.92
N PRO A 156 6.37 15.92 14.89
CA PRO A 156 6.21 15.03 13.74
C PRO A 156 5.64 15.77 12.55
N LYS A 157 6.43 15.74 11.49
CA LYS A 157 6.14 16.19 10.13
C LYS A 157 6.99 15.32 9.21
N LEU A 158 6.62 15.21 7.94
CA LEU A 158 7.32 14.38 6.94
C LEU A 158 8.85 14.46 7.08
N SER A 159 9.42 15.67 6.98
CA SER A 159 10.88 15.88 7.05
C SER A 159 11.56 15.39 8.34
N ASN A 160 10.89 15.49 9.49
CA ASN A 160 11.46 15.02 10.76
C ASN A 160 11.35 13.50 10.90
N VAL A 161 10.30 12.91 10.31
CA VAL A 161 10.08 11.46 10.27
C VAL A 161 11.07 10.81 9.32
N ASP A 162 11.26 11.37 8.13
CA ASP A 162 12.25 10.92 7.15
C ASP A 162 13.66 10.95 7.75
N ALA A 163 14.06 12.07 8.39
CA ALA A 163 15.35 12.17 9.06
C ALA A 163 15.55 11.12 10.17
N ALA A 164 14.48 10.76 10.88
CA ALA A 164 14.53 9.72 11.91
C ALA A 164 14.67 8.31 11.32
N ILE A 165 13.97 8.03 10.21
CA ILE A 165 14.09 6.80 9.44
C ILE A 165 15.51 6.69 8.89
N ASP A 166 16.02 7.71 8.21
CA ASP A 166 17.38 7.76 7.67
C ASP A 166 18.43 7.48 8.74
N SER A 167 18.27 8.07 9.92
CA SER A 167 19.17 7.83 11.06
C SER A 167 19.13 6.38 11.56
N ALA A 168 17.98 5.71 11.50
CA ALA A 168 17.86 4.29 11.85
C ALA A 168 18.50 3.39 10.77
N LEU A 169 18.24 3.68 9.49
CA LEU A 169 18.83 2.97 8.36
C LEU A 169 20.36 3.12 8.33
N GLN A 170 20.87 4.32 8.56
CA GLN A 170 22.31 4.57 8.65
C GLN A 170 22.95 3.75 9.77
N TRP A 171 22.34 3.76 10.97
CA TRP A 171 22.83 2.95 12.07
C TRP A 171 22.88 1.46 11.70
N TRP A 172 21.81 0.94 11.09
CA TRP A 172 21.76 -0.46 10.66
C TRP A 172 22.87 -0.78 9.64
N ASN A 173 23.05 0.10 8.65
CA ASN A 173 24.08 -0.04 7.63
C ASN A 173 25.51 -0.04 8.19
N ASP A 174 25.75 0.69 9.28
CA ASP A 174 27.08 0.81 9.87
C ASP A 174 27.36 -0.27 10.93
N ASN A 175 26.34 -0.96 11.48
CA ASN A 175 26.48 -1.81 12.67
C ASN A 175 25.92 -3.23 12.54
N ALA A 176 24.89 -3.47 11.73
CA ALA A 176 24.19 -4.75 11.68
C ALA A 176 24.78 -5.72 10.63
N TYR A 177 25.79 -5.29 9.87
CA TYR A 177 26.42 -6.10 8.83
C TYR A 177 27.52 -7.02 9.39
N GLU A 178 27.26 -8.32 9.40
CA GLU A 178 28.30 -9.34 9.23
C GLU A 178 28.53 -9.59 7.73
N GLU A 179 29.78 -9.84 7.33
CA GLU A 179 30.14 -10.17 5.94
C GLU A 179 29.29 -11.34 5.42
N GLY A 180 28.43 -11.08 4.43
CA GLY A 180 27.61 -12.11 3.77
C GLY A 180 26.13 -12.19 4.19
N TYR A 181 25.66 -11.38 5.14
CA TYR A 181 24.23 -11.32 5.46
C TYR A 181 23.43 -10.56 4.38
N VAL A 182 22.33 -11.17 3.92
CA VAL A 182 21.41 -10.59 2.93
C VAL A 182 20.03 -10.44 3.57
N ASN A 183 19.56 -9.22 3.74
CA ASN A 183 18.17 -8.97 4.11
C ASN A 183 17.29 -9.16 2.86
N ALA A 184 16.81 -10.39 2.68
CA ALA A 184 15.95 -10.75 1.57
C ALA A 184 14.59 -10.06 1.71
N ALA A 185 14.07 -9.50 0.61
CA ALA A 185 12.76 -8.89 0.61
C ALA A 185 11.67 -9.93 0.92
N ASN A 186 10.73 -9.56 1.80
CA ASN A 186 9.48 -10.28 1.91
C ASN A 186 8.66 -10.02 0.64
N SER A 187 8.60 -11.02 -0.24
CA SER A 187 8.05 -10.88 -1.58
C SER A 187 6.69 -11.56 -1.66
N SER A 188 5.67 -10.81 -2.10
CA SER A 188 4.41 -11.37 -2.56
C SER A 188 4.26 -11.13 -4.05
N TYR A 189 3.54 -12.02 -4.73
CA TYR A 189 3.21 -11.83 -6.13
C TYR A 189 1.80 -12.30 -6.44
N SER A 190 1.23 -11.68 -7.47
CA SER A 190 -0.09 -11.98 -7.99
C SER A 190 -0.02 -11.96 -9.51
N VAL A 191 -0.83 -12.80 -10.16
CA VAL A 191 -0.93 -12.88 -11.61
C VAL A 191 -2.38 -13.12 -11.99
N SER A 192 -2.85 -12.42 -13.02
CA SER A 192 -4.21 -12.57 -13.50
C SER A 192 -4.33 -12.20 -14.97
N SER A 193 -5.24 -12.88 -15.67
CA SER A 193 -5.66 -12.53 -17.03
C SER A 193 -6.73 -11.44 -17.02
N SER A 194 -6.70 -10.65 -18.08
CA SER A 194 -7.57 -9.50 -18.22
C SER A 194 -8.87 -9.80 -18.94
N TYR A 195 -9.98 -9.42 -18.30
CA TYR A 195 -11.28 -9.24 -18.93
C TYR A 195 -11.71 -7.77 -18.93
N SER A 196 -11.32 -7.02 -17.90
CA SER A 196 -11.40 -5.56 -17.88
C SER A 196 -10.23 -4.99 -17.07
N SER A 197 -9.85 -3.74 -17.34
CA SER A 197 -8.75 -3.07 -16.62
C SER A 197 -8.98 -3.02 -15.11
N LYS A 198 -10.22 -2.76 -14.67
CA LYS A 198 -10.55 -2.66 -13.25
C LYS A 198 -10.54 -4.03 -12.57
N GLN A 199 -11.06 -5.07 -13.22
CA GLN A 199 -10.97 -6.43 -12.69
C GLN A 199 -9.52 -6.88 -12.59
N LEU A 200 -8.72 -6.69 -13.65
CA LEU A 200 -7.32 -7.08 -13.65
C LEU A 200 -6.55 -6.41 -12.52
N ALA A 201 -6.71 -5.09 -12.36
CA ALA A 201 -6.05 -4.33 -11.29
C ALA A 201 -6.39 -4.89 -9.91
N LEU A 202 -7.68 -5.10 -9.63
CA LEU A 202 -8.14 -5.64 -8.35
C LEU A 202 -7.59 -7.04 -8.08
N ASP A 203 -7.51 -7.90 -9.09
CA ASP A 203 -6.98 -9.26 -8.94
C ASP A 203 -5.48 -9.31 -8.64
N VAL A 204 -4.72 -8.36 -9.18
CA VAL A 204 -3.28 -8.25 -8.92
C VAL A 204 -2.95 -7.41 -7.67
N ASP A 205 -3.91 -7.23 -6.76
CA ASP A 205 -3.79 -6.47 -5.52
C ASP A 205 -3.36 -4.99 -5.71
N LEU A 206 -3.79 -4.40 -6.83
CA LEU A 206 -3.63 -2.99 -7.14
C LEU A 206 -5.00 -2.33 -7.37
N ASN A 207 -4.99 -1.01 -7.49
CA ASN A 207 -6.16 -0.27 -7.90
C ASN A 207 -5.80 0.73 -8.99
N VAL A 208 -6.59 0.75 -10.06
CA VAL A 208 -6.40 1.70 -11.15
C VAL A 208 -6.57 3.14 -10.69
N GLU A 209 -7.44 3.41 -9.70
CA GLU A 209 -7.68 4.75 -9.17
C GLU A 209 -6.44 5.32 -8.47
N TRP A 210 -5.55 4.45 -7.96
CA TRP A 210 -4.30 4.85 -7.31
C TRP A 210 -3.18 5.15 -8.31
N ALA A 211 -3.30 4.70 -9.56
CA ALA A 211 -2.25 4.78 -10.56
C ALA A 211 -2.20 6.16 -11.26
N ALA A 212 -1.02 6.58 -11.72
CA ALA A 212 -0.85 7.71 -12.63
C ALA A 212 0.28 7.44 -13.64
N GLY A 213 0.36 8.26 -14.69
CA GLY A 213 1.46 8.24 -15.66
C GLY A 213 1.72 6.87 -16.29
N SER A 214 2.95 6.38 -16.19
CA SER A 214 3.36 5.08 -16.74
C SER A 214 2.66 3.90 -16.08
N VAL A 215 2.29 3.98 -14.80
CA VAL A 215 1.53 2.92 -14.11
C VAL A 215 0.12 2.83 -14.65
N SER A 216 -0.57 3.97 -14.81
CA SER A 216 -1.93 3.96 -15.39
C SER A 216 -1.92 3.49 -16.84
N SER A 217 -0.84 3.77 -17.58
CA SER A 217 -0.65 3.25 -18.94
C SER A 217 -0.58 1.72 -19.03
N GLN A 218 -0.15 1.02 -17.97
CA GLN A 218 -0.14 -0.44 -17.93
C GLN A 218 -1.55 -1.03 -17.90
N PHE A 219 -2.49 -0.33 -17.26
CA PHE A 219 -3.90 -0.72 -17.20
C PHE A 219 -4.72 -0.24 -18.41
N ASN A 220 -4.17 0.67 -19.22
CA ASN A 220 -4.81 1.14 -20.43
C ASN A 220 -4.52 0.18 -21.60
N PHE A 221 -5.37 -0.83 -21.73
CA PHE A 221 -5.36 -1.78 -22.83
C PHE A 221 -6.79 -2.06 -23.25
N THR A 222 -6.95 -2.51 -24.49
CA THR A 222 -8.21 -3.04 -25.00
C THR A 222 -8.02 -4.56 -25.13
N SER A 223 -8.67 -5.32 -24.26
CA SER A 223 -8.86 -6.75 -24.54
C SER A 223 -9.92 -6.85 -25.64
N ASP A 224 -9.57 -7.40 -26.78
CA ASP A 224 -10.48 -7.62 -27.91
C ASP A 224 -10.44 -9.09 -28.35
N GLU A 225 -11.04 -9.40 -29.49
CA GLU A 225 -11.08 -10.78 -29.97
C GLU A 225 -9.70 -11.31 -30.38
N GLU A 226 -8.71 -10.45 -30.61
CA GLU A 226 -7.39 -10.82 -31.13
C GLU A 226 -6.34 -10.92 -30.01
N LYS A 227 -6.43 -10.06 -28.99
CA LYS A 227 -5.39 -9.92 -27.97
C LYS A 227 -5.87 -10.22 -26.55
N LYS A 228 -5.05 -10.96 -25.82
CA LYS A 228 -5.21 -11.23 -24.39
C LYS A 228 -4.08 -10.57 -23.62
N VAL A 229 -4.44 -9.90 -22.53
CA VAL A 229 -3.51 -9.24 -21.61
C VAL A 229 -3.45 -10.03 -20.31
N VAL A 230 -2.25 -10.25 -19.81
CA VAL A 230 -1.99 -10.84 -18.48
C VAL A 230 -1.04 -9.92 -17.74
N MET A 231 -1.29 -9.71 -16.45
CA MET A 231 -0.41 -8.92 -15.60
C MET A 231 0.09 -9.74 -14.43
N MET A 232 1.38 -9.60 -14.13
CA MET A 232 2.03 -10.16 -12.96
C MET A 232 2.65 -9.03 -12.15
N VAL A 233 2.33 -8.95 -10.85
CA VAL A 233 2.80 -7.91 -9.95
C VAL A 233 3.59 -8.56 -8.82
N TYR A 234 4.81 -8.08 -8.58
CA TYR A 234 5.60 -8.40 -7.39
C TYR A 234 5.62 -7.20 -6.46
N LYS A 235 5.32 -7.41 -5.19
CA LYS A 235 5.60 -6.46 -4.11
C LYS A 235 6.76 -7.02 -3.30
N GLN A 236 7.91 -6.36 -3.37
CA GLN A 236 9.12 -6.77 -2.65
C GLN A 236 9.35 -5.81 -1.49
N ALA A 237 8.86 -6.17 -0.31
CA ALA A 237 9.00 -5.38 0.91
C ALA A 237 10.37 -5.62 1.55
N PHE A 238 11.12 -4.55 1.76
CA PHE A 238 12.45 -4.56 2.39
C PHE A 238 12.34 -4.42 3.92
N TYR A 239 11.47 -3.52 4.37
CA TYR A 239 11.15 -3.27 5.77
C TYR A 239 9.86 -2.44 5.86
N ASP A 240 9.25 -2.46 7.03
CA ASP A 240 8.15 -1.60 7.43
C ASP A 240 8.64 -0.55 8.43
N VAL A 241 8.02 0.63 8.37
CA VAL A 241 8.08 1.63 9.44
C VAL A 241 6.70 1.78 10.06
N ARG A 242 6.61 1.58 11.36
CA ARG A 242 5.35 1.52 12.10
C ARG A 242 5.28 2.66 13.11
N PHE A 243 4.19 3.41 13.10
CA PHE A 243 3.84 4.36 14.15
C PHE A 243 3.24 3.61 15.35
N ASP A 244 3.72 3.87 16.55
CA ASP A 244 3.16 3.27 17.76
C ASP A 244 1.72 3.72 17.95
N ARG A 245 0.84 2.75 18.16
CA ARG A 245 -0.60 2.99 18.24
C ARG A 245 -0.91 3.95 19.40
N PRO A 246 -1.65 5.04 19.17
CA PRO A 246 -1.99 5.96 20.25
C PRO A 246 -2.89 5.25 21.25
N THR A 247 -2.66 5.47 22.55
CA THR A 247 -3.48 4.88 23.62
C THR A 247 -4.88 5.48 23.67
N SER A 248 -5.00 6.73 23.24
CA SER A 248 -6.24 7.51 23.19
C SER A 248 -6.18 8.53 22.05
N PRO A 249 -7.32 8.90 21.44
CA PRO A 249 -7.33 9.72 20.23
C PRO A 249 -6.70 11.11 20.41
N GLU A 250 -6.82 11.71 21.61
CA GLU A 250 -6.27 13.02 21.93
C GLU A 250 -4.74 13.04 22.04
N SER A 251 -4.12 11.88 22.32
CA SER A 251 -2.68 11.76 22.58
C SER A 251 -1.78 12.10 21.38
N VAL A 252 -2.36 12.24 20.18
CA VAL A 252 -1.64 12.60 18.96
C VAL A 252 -1.53 14.11 18.76
N PHE A 253 -2.25 14.92 19.53
CA PHE A 253 -2.29 16.38 19.42
C PHE A 253 -1.41 17.03 20.48
N SER A 254 -0.81 18.17 20.13
CA SER A 254 -0.06 18.99 21.08
C SER A 254 -0.96 19.51 22.20
N ASP A 255 -0.42 19.70 23.40
CA ASP A 255 -1.13 20.30 24.54
C ASP A 255 -1.66 21.74 24.26
N GLN A 256 -1.20 22.36 23.16
CA GLN A 256 -1.66 23.68 22.71
C GLN A 256 -2.89 23.64 21.80
N VAL A 257 -3.26 22.46 21.27
CA VAL A 257 -4.41 22.29 20.38
C VAL A 257 -5.69 22.37 21.19
N SER A 258 -6.57 23.31 20.87
CA SER A 258 -7.89 23.41 21.51
C SER A 258 -8.91 22.46 20.88
N LEU A 259 -10.00 22.16 21.59
CA LEU A 259 -11.15 21.46 21.01
C LEU A 259 -11.65 22.14 19.72
N LYS A 260 -11.67 23.47 19.69
CA LYS A 260 -12.13 24.23 18.52
C LYS A 260 -11.26 23.95 17.29
N ASP A 261 -9.94 23.89 17.47
CA ASP A 261 -9.02 23.58 16.37
C ASP A 261 -9.30 22.18 15.79
N VAL A 262 -9.64 21.21 16.66
CA VAL A 262 -10.05 19.86 16.24
C VAL A 262 -11.38 19.89 15.49
N GLU A 263 -12.40 20.59 16.01
CA GLU A 263 -13.73 20.69 15.39
C GLU A 263 -13.70 21.33 13.99
N GLU A 264 -12.74 22.21 13.71
CA GLU A 264 -12.58 22.85 12.41
C GLU A 264 -12.11 21.87 11.31
N VAL A 265 -11.39 20.80 11.67
CA VAL A 265 -10.78 19.87 10.71
C VAL A 265 -11.30 18.43 10.79
N ILE A 266 -11.89 18.06 11.93
CA ILE A 266 -12.46 16.74 12.21
C ILE A 266 -13.93 16.90 12.61
N ASN A 267 -14.82 16.16 11.96
CA ASN A 267 -16.26 16.16 12.25
C ASN A 267 -16.92 14.88 11.71
N ASN A 268 -18.24 14.74 11.84
CA ASN A 268 -18.97 13.54 11.38
C ASN A 268 -18.85 13.23 9.88
N SER A 269 -18.47 14.21 9.05
CA SER A 269 -18.22 14.02 7.62
C SER A 269 -16.74 13.77 7.30
N VAL A 270 -15.85 13.89 8.28
CA VAL A 270 -14.40 13.70 8.16
C VAL A 270 -13.96 12.73 9.24
N ALA A 271 -14.01 11.43 8.95
CA ALA A 271 -13.50 10.42 9.88
C ALA A 271 -11.97 10.58 10.02
N PRO A 272 -11.47 10.88 11.24
CA PRO A 272 -10.04 11.01 11.45
C PRO A 272 -9.40 9.63 11.42
N ALA A 273 -8.32 9.51 10.65
CA ALA A 273 -7.51 8.31 10.57
C ALA A 273 -6.03 8.65 10.64
N TYR A 274 -5.19 7.64 10.78
CA TYR A 274 -3.75 7.80 10.78
C TYR A 274 -3.06 6.66 10.01
N ILE A 275 -1.88 6.95 9.47
CA ILE A 275 -1.05 5.96 8.78
C ILE A 275 -0.28 5.17 9.84
N LYS A 276 -0.61 3.89 10.01
CA LYS A 276 -0.01 3.02 11.03
C LYS A 276 1.30 2.42 10.58
N THR A 277 1.34 1.95 9.33
CA THR A 277 2.50 1.27 8.75
C THR A 277 2.73 1.83 7.35
N VAL A 278 3.99 2.08 7.02
CA VAL A 278 4.46 2.32 5.66
C VAL A 278 5.48 1.25 5.32
N THR A 279 5.22 0.51 4.25
CA THR A 279 6.06 -0.56 3.71
C THR A 279 7.03 0.04 2.70
N TYR A 280 8.32 -0.21 2.87
CA TYR A 280 9.38 0.27 1.98
C TYR A 280 9.93 -0.87 1.12
N GLY A 281 10.18 -0.62 -0.15
CA GLY A 281 10.67 -1.63 -1.08
C GLY A 281 10.53 -1.21 -2.53
N ARG A 282 10.09 -2.15 -3.37
CA ARG A 282 9.73 -1.90 -4.77
C ARG A 282 8.53 -2.74 -5.24
N ILE A 283 7.79 -2.22 -6.21
CA ILE A 283 6.73 -2.93 -6.93
C ILE A 283 7.21 -3.14 -8.37
N ILE A 284 7.07 -4.36 -8.88
CA ILE A 284 7.46 -4.74 -10.24
C ILE A 284 6.20 -5.22 -10.96
N MET A 285 5.86 -4.60 -12.07
CA MET A 285 4.67 -4.93 -12.86
C MET A 285 5.11 -5.39 -14.25
N PHE A 286 4.84 -6.66 -14.56
CA PHE A 286 4.98 -7.19 -15.92
C PHE A 286 3.60 -7.22 -16.57
N ARG A 287 3.47 -6.59 -17.74
CA ARG A 287 2.30 -6.73 -18.61
C ARG A 287 2.69 -7.51 -19.84
N MET A 288 2.09 -8.68 -20.00
CA MET A 288 2.23 -9.50 -21.20
C MET A 288 1.00 -9.35 -22.09
N GLU A 289 1.21 -9.10 -23.37
CA GLU A 289 0.17 -9.11 -24.40
C GLU A 289 0.46 -10.24 -25.39
N THR A 290 -0.53 -11.10 -25.60
CA THR A 290 -0.45 -12.31 -26.43
C THR A 290 -1.73 -12.52 -27.25
N ILE A 291 -1.80 -13.57 -28.05
CA ILE A 291 -3.00 -13.91 -28.84
C ILE A 291 -4.13 -14.43 -27.94
N ASN A 292 -5.36 -14.03 -28.25
CA ASN A 292 -6.53 -14.34 -27.43
C ASN A 292 -6.97 -15.82 -27.47
N SER A 293 -6.50 -16.59 -28.46
CA SER A 293 -6.81 -18.01 -28.58
C SER A 293 -6.15 -18.88 -27.50
N TYR A 294 -5.12 -18.39 -26.81
CA TYR A 294 -4.54 -19.10 -25.67
C TYR A 294 -5.47 -19.05 -24.45
N LYS A 295 -5.54 -20.16 -23.70
CA LYS A 295 -6.34 -20.24 -22.47
C LYS A 295 -5.71 -19.39 -21.38
N SER A 296 -6.54 -18.71 -20.59
CA SER A 296 -6.09 -17.81 -19.52
C SER A 296 -5.11 -18.50 -18.55
N VAL A 297 -5.40 -19.76 -18.17
CA VAL A 297 -4.52 -20.58 -17.31
C VAL A 297 -3.15 -20.86 -17.93
N ASP A 298 -3.07 -21.05 -19.25
CA ASP A 298 -1.81 -21.35 -19.92
C ASP A 298 -0.94 -20.07 -20.03
N VAL A 299 -1.58 -18.93 -20.28
CA VAL A 299 -0.89 -17.63 -20.38
C VAL A 299 -0.40 -17.16 -19.00
N GLU A 300 -1.22 -17.31 -17.95
CA GLU A 300 -0.80 -17.08 -16.57
C GLU A 300 0.33 -18.03 -16.15
N GLY A 301 0.23 -19.30 -16.55
CA GLY A 301 1.26 -20.31 -16.33
C GLY A 301 2.59 -19.94 -17.01
N ALA A 302 2.54 -19.48 -18.26
CA ALA A 302 3.72 -19.03 -19.00
C ALA A 302 4.40 -17.83 -18.33
N LEU A 303 3.62 -16.86 -17.84
CA LEU A 303 4.19 -15.70 -17.14
C LEU A 303 4.75 -16.06 -15.75
N ASN A 304 4.11 -16.96 -15.01
CA ASN A 304 4.65 -17.54 -13.77
C ASN A 304 5.98 -18.27 -14.00
N TYR A 305 6.02 -19.08 -15.06
CA TYR A 305 7.22 -19.77 -15.51
C TYR A 305 8.35 -18.78 -15.83
N ALA A 306 8.04 -17.68 -16.51
CA ALA A 306 8.96 -16.58 -16.71
C ALA A 306 9.46 -15.95 -15.39
N GLY A 307 8.61 -15.87 -14.38
CA GLY A 307 8.98 -15.49 -13.01
C GLY A 307 9.90 -16.48 -12.29
N GLY A 308 10.10 -17.68 -12.83
CA GLY A 308 10.93 -18.74 -12.25
C GLY A 308 10.16 -19.80 -11.48
N ALA A 309 8.84 -19.88 -11.64
CA ALA A 309 8.06 -21.01 -11.15
C ALA A 309 8.52 -22.31 -11.83
N SER A 310 8.61 -23.39 -11.06
CA SER A 310 8.91 -24.72 -11.63
C SER A 310 7.71 -25.21 -12.43
N VAL A 311 7.98 -25.75 -13.63
CA VAL A 311 6.93 -26.29 -14.52
C VAL A 311 7.27 -27.69 -14.98
N ASP A 312 6.22 -28.48 -15.20
CA ASP A 312 6.36 -29.80 -15.76
C ASP A 312 6.86 -29.74 -17.21
N ALA A 313 7.70 -30.70 -17.59
CA ALA A 313 8.30 -30.74 -18.93
C ALA A 313 7.26 -30.86 -20.07
N ASN A 314 6.06 -31.35 -19.77
CA ASN A 314 4.97 -31.52 -20.74
C ASN A 314 4.28 -30.21 -21.16
N VAL A 315 4.35 -29.15 -20.33
CA VAL A 315 3.76 -27.83 -20.65
C VAL A 315 4.81 -26.79 -21.03
N LYS A 316 6.10 -27.07 -20.78
CA LYS A 316 7.20 -26.15 -21.08
C LYS A 316 7.19 -25.66 -22.53
N ALA A 317 7.02 -26.58 -23.50
CA ALA A 317 7.01 -26.20 -24.92
C ALA A 317 5.85 -25.23 -25.25
N THR A 318 4.68 -25.43 -24.66
CA THR A 318 3.54 -24.52 -24.79
C THR A 318 3.84 -23.16 -24.18
N TYR A 319 4.47 -23.12 -23.00
CA TYR A 319 4.82 -21.85 -22.34
C TYR A 319 5.92 -21.10 -23.07
N ASP A 320 6.93 -21.80 -23.58
CA ASP A 320 7.96 -21.20 -24.44
C ASP A 320 7.30 -20.57 -25.68
N GLU A 321 6.40 -21.27 -26.37
CA GLU A 321 5.66 -20.74 -27.53
C GLU A 321 4.83 -19.50 -27.17
N ILE A 322 4.10 -19.53 -26.06
CA ILE A 322 3.34 -18.36 -25.59
C ILE A 322 4.29 -17.18 -25.34
N LEU A 323 5.42 -17.38 -24.65
CA LEU A 323 6.38 -16.31 -24.38
C LEU A 323 6.99 -15.73 -25.67
N GLU A 324 7.39 -16.60 -26.60
CA GLU A 324 8.00 -16.23 -27.89
C GLU A 324 7.03 -15.47 -28.81
N THR A 325 5.72 -15.69 -28.67
CA THR A 325 4.69 -14.97 -29.43
C THR A 325 4.17 -13.71 -28.74
N SER A 326 4.63 -13.44 -27.51
CA SER A 326 4.12 -12.35 -26.68
C SER A 326 5.03 -11.13 -26.65
N SER A 327 4.46 -9.99 -26.29
CA SER A 327 5.23 -8.80 -25.88
C SER A 327 5.14 -8.63 -24.37
N ILE A 328 6.27 -8.39 -23.69
CA ILE A 328 6.31 -8.15 -22.24
C ILE A 328 6.86 -6.76 -21.97
N ASN A 329 6.07 -5.94 -21.31
CA ASN A 329 6.46 -4.62 -20.82
C ASN A 329 6.62 -4.66 -19.30
N LEU A 330 7.58 -3.90 -18.79
CA LEU A 330 7.91 -3.78 -17.38
C LEU A 330 7.68 -2.35 -16.90
N VAL A 331 7.07 -2.20 -15.73
CA VAL A 331 7.12 -0.99 -14.91
C VAL A 331 7.64 -1.33 -13.53
N ILE A 332 8.68 -0.62 -13.07
CA ILE A 332 9.18 -0.70 -11.70
C ILE A 332 8.82 0.59 -10.97
N LEU A 333 8.25 0.44 -9.78
CA LEU A 333 8.06 1.51 -8.80
C LEU A 333 8.98 1.26 -7.62
N GLY A 334 9.86 2.22 -7.33
CA GLY A 334 10.78 2.13 -6.20
C GLY A 334 12.17 1.58 -6.51
N GLY A 335 13.14 2.00 -5.69
CA GLY A 335 14.59 1.88 -5.94
C GLY A 335 15.19 3.22 -6.43
N ASN A 336 16.36 3.18 -7.05
CA ASN A 336 17.07 4.36 -7.60
C ASN A 336 16.39 5.01 -8.84
N ALA A 337 15.23 4.52 -9.27
CA ALA A 337 14.46 5.08 -10.37
C ALA A 337 12.99 5.20 -9.94
N GLU A 338 12.51 6.44 -9.79
CA GLU A 338 11.21 6.76 -9.20
C GLU A 338 10.03 6.12 -9.96
N VAL A 339 10.12 6.00 -11.30
CA VAL A 339 9.39 5.01 -12.10
C VAL A 339 10.19 4.68 -13.36
N ALA A 340 10.52 3.42 -13.63
CA ALA A 340 11.18 3.00 -14.87
C ALA A 340 10.22 2.17 -15.73
N THR A 341 10.21 2.40 -17.04
CA THR A 341 9.44 1.59 -18.00
C THR A 341 10.38 1.05 -19.07
N GLU A 342 10.34 -0.26 -19.27
CA GLU A 342 11.24 -0.96 -20.20
C GLU A 342 10.49 -2.04 -20.95
N ALA A 343 10.81 -2.23 -22.23
CA ALA A 343 10.38 -3.40 -22.99
C ALA A 343 11.30 -4.57 -22.64
N ILE A 344 10.73 -5.67 -22.14
CA ILE A 344 11.47 -6.87 -21.76
C ILE A 344 11.60 -7.83 -22.93
N SER A 345 10.53 -7.99 -23.70
CA SER A 345 10.51 -8.85 -24.88
C SER A 345 9.56 -8.35 -25.94
N SER A 346 9.83 -8.75 -27.18
CA SER A 346 8.93 -8.60 -28.33
C SER A 346 8.67 -9.96 -28.99
N PRO A 347 7.57 -10.11 -29.76
CA PRO A 347 7.31 -11.36 -30.47
C PRO A 347 8.48 -11.74 -31.38
N GLY A 348 8.93 -12.98 -31.26
CA GLY A 348 10.11 -13.54 -31.93
C GLY A 348 11.37 -13.62 -31.05
N ASP A 349 11.37 -13.03 -29.86
CA ASP A 349 12.46 -13.21 -28.87
C ASP A 349 12.44 -14.64 -28.31
N ASP A 350 13.61 -15.27 -28.16
CA ASP A 350 13.79 -16.63 -27.62
C ASP A 350 13.34 -16.75 -26.16
N ALA A 351 12.61 -17.84 -25.84
CA ALA A 351 12.06 -18.05 -24.51
C ALA A 351 13.10 -17.98 -23.39
N ASN A 352 14.28 -18.59 -23.54
CA ASN A 352 15.29 -18.59 -22.47
C ASN A 352 15.82 -17.19 -22.19
N THR A 353 15.98 -16.38 -23.24
CA THR A 353 16.34 -14.97 -23.10
C THR A 353 15.28 -14.18 -22.33
N ILE A 354 14.00 -14.47 -22.59
CA ILE A 354 12.88 -13.86 -21.86
C ILE A 354 12.93 -14.25 -20.38
N LEU A 355 13.13 -15.54 -20.07
CA LEU A 355 13.27 -16.03 -18.69
C LEU A 355 14.41 -15.31 -17.95
N GLU A 356 15.59 -15.21 -18.57
CA GLU A 356 16.75 -14.55 -17.97
C GLU A 356 16.47 -13.08 -17.67
N ARG A 357 15.83 -12.35 -18.59
CA ARG A 357 15.48 -10.93 -18.38
C ARG A 357 14.44 -10.75 -17.27
N VAL A 358 13.34 -11.51 -17.30
CA VAL A 358 12.27 -11.43 -16.28
C VAL A 358 12.83 -11.80 -14.91
N GLN A 359 13.54 -12.91 -14.79
CA GLN A 359 14.14 -13.34 -13.52
C GLN A 359 15.25 -12.41 -13.05
N GLY A 360 16.02 -11.81 -13.97
CA GLY A 360 17.05 -10.82 -13.65
C GLY A 360 16.49 -9.55 -13.01
N VAL A 361 15.26 -9.17 -13.35
CA VAL A 361 14.55 -8.04 -12.73
C VAL A 361 14.01 -8.42 -11.34
N ILE A 362 13.41 -9.60 -11.20
CA ILE A 362 12.79 -10.07 -9.96
C ILE A 362 13.84 -10.41 -8.90
N LYS A 363 14.97 -10.99 -9.31
CA LYS A 363 16.04 -11.48 -8.43
C LYS A 363 17.23 -10.50 -8.45
N GLY A 364 18.30 -10.88 -7.76
CA GLY A 364 19.56 -10.14 -7.78
C GLY A 364 19.64 -8.98 -6.80
N LYS A 365 20.64 -8.11 -6.97
CA LYS A 365 21.01 -7.07 -5.99
C LYS A 365 19.91 -6.02 -5.76
N ASN A 366 19.06 -5.78 -6.75
CA ASN A 366 17.96 -4.82 -6.63
C ASN A 366 16.74 -5.39 -5.89
N ALA A 367 16.70 -6.71 -5.66
CA ALA A 367 15.63 -7.41 -4.95
C ALA A 367 15.84 -7.45 -3.43
N VAL A 368 16.91 -6.83 -2.93
CA VAL A 368 17.30 -6.86 -1.52
C VAL A 368 17.58 -5.45 -1.04
N TYR A 369 17.35 -5.22 0.26
CA TYR A 369 17.74 -3.98 0.90
C TYR A 369 19.26 -3.82 0.88
N SER A 370 19.74 -2.62 0.58
CA SER A 370 21.12 -2.21 0.82
C SER A 370 21.21 -0.70 0.98
N LYS A 371 22.37 -0.19 1.42
CA LYS A 371 22.64 1.25 1.48
C LYS A 371 22.39 1.98 0.15
N ASP A 372 22.71 1.33 -0.97
CA ASP A 372 22.52 1.88 -2.32
C ASP A 372 21.14 1.55 -2.93
N ASN A 373 20.33 0.76 -2.21
CA ASN A 373 18.96 0.39 -2.55
C ASN A 373 18.10 0.32 -1.28
N PRO A 374 17.82 1.45 -0.62
CA PRO A 374 17.04 1.48 0.60
C PRO A 374 15.56 1.16 0.34
N GLY A 375 15.11 1.19 -0.90
CA GLY A 375 13.69 1.11 -1.27
C GLY A 375 12.99 2.45 -1.09
N VAL A 376 11.74 2.52 -1.56
CA VAL A 376 10.85 3.68 -1.38
C VAL A 376 9.54 3.21 -0.76
N PRO A 377 8.68 4.10 -0.23
CA PRO A 377 7.34 3.74 0.17
C PRO A 377 6.57 3.07 -0.98
N ILE A 378 6.10 1.83 -0.78
CA ILE A 378 5.32 1.05 -1.75
C ILE A 378 3.93 0.67 -1.25
N GLY A 379 3.69 0.75 0.06
CA GLY A 379 2.43 0.38 0.66
C GLY A 379 2.18 1.12 1.96
N TYR A 380 0.92 1.31 2.34
CA TYR A 380 0.57 1.83 3.65
C TYR A 380 -0.76 1.28 4.16
N SER A 381 -0.90 1.20 5.48
CA SER A 381 -2.16 0.85 6.16
C SER A 381 -2.68 2.02 6.99
N VAL A 382 -3.99 2.16 7.00
CA VAL A 382 -4.69 3.28 7.65
C VAL A 382 -5.57 2.75 8.76
N PHE A 383 -5.57 3.43 9.90
CA PHE A 383 -6.37 3.06 11.06
C PHE A 383 -7.18 4.27 11.51
N TYR A 384 -8.43 4.08 11.90
CA TYR A 384 -9.26 5.16 12.43
C TYR A 384 -8.72 5.64 13.78
N LEU A 385 -8.60 6.95 13.97
CA LEU A 385 -8.08 7.52 15.22
C LEU A 385 -9.04 7.26 16.39
N LYS A 386 -10.35 7.25 16.11
CA LYS A 386 -11.42 7.12 17.11
C LYS A 386 -11.34 5.85 17.95
N ASP A 387 -11.28 4.71 17.29
CA ASP A 387 -11.38 3.38 17.89
C ASP A 387 -10.22 2.48 17.49
N ASN A 388 -9.29 3.03 16.70
CA ASN A 388 -8.04 2.40 16.43
C ASN A 388 -8.32 1.16 15.50
N SER A 389 -9.50 1.04 14.88
CA SER A 389 -9.83 -0.03 13.92
C SER A 389 -9.13 0.16 12.57
N LEU A 390 -8.85 -0.94 11.87
CA LEU A 390 -8.27 -0.91 10.53
C LEU A 390 -9.28 -0.34 9.53
N ALA A 391 -8.87 0.65 8.75
CA ALA A 391 -9.66 1.19 7.65
C ALA A 391 -9.54 0.26 6.43
N LYS A 392 -10.66 -0.36 6.04
CA LYS A 392 -10.74 -1.23 4.86
C LYS A 392 -11.34 -0.46 3.68
N LEU A 393 -10.64 -0.40 2.56
CA LEU A 393 -11.08 0.32 1.37
C LEU A 393 -11.73 -0.66 0.41
N GLY A 394 -13.04 -0.57 0.28
CA GLY A 394 -13.83 -1.49 -0.54
C GLY A 394 -14.06 -0.99 -1.96
N TYR A 395 -13.92 -1.89 -2.91
CA TYR A 395 -14.10 -1.65 -4.34
C TYR A 395 -14.90 -2.77 -4.97
N THR A 396 -15.64 -2.40 -6.00
CA THR A 396 -16.45 -3.33 -6.78
C THR A 396 -16.36 -3.02 -8.27
N THR A 397 -16.48 -4.04 -9.11
CA THR A 397 -16.59 -3.90 -10.56
C THR A 397 -17.35 -5.08 -11.16
N GLU A 398 -18.26 -4.77 -12.07
CA GLU A 398 -18.85 -5.77 -12.96
C GLU A 398 -17.97 -5.94 -14.19
N TYR A 399 -17.87 -7.17 -14.70
CA TYR A 399 -17.16 -7.46 -15.95
C TYR A 399 -17.68 -8.77 -16.58
N LYS A 400 -17.43 -8.92 -17.88
CA LYS A 400 -17.82 -10.10 -18.65
C LYS A 400 -16.58 -10.94 -18.98
N ALA A 401 -16.56 -12.19 -18.56
CA ALA A 401 -15.56 -13.17 -18.97
C ALA A 401 -16.05 -13.95 -20.18
N LYS A 402 -15.22 -14.02 -21.23
CA LYS A 402 -15.45 -14.87 -22.41
C LYS A 402 -14.33 -15.88 -22.53
N GLU A 403 -14.66 -17.16 -22.43
CA GLU A 403 -13.71 -18.28 -22.57
C GLU A 403 -14.16 -19.17 -23.72
N CYS A 404 -13.31 -19.36 -24.72
CA CYS A 404 -13.64 -20.10 -25.94
C CYS A 404 -12.78 -21.36 -26.07
N ILE A 405 -13.40 -22.46 -26.49
CA ILE A 405 -12.72 -23.71 -26.81
C ILE A 405 -13.06 -24.09 -28.25
N SER A 406 -12.03 -24.13 -29.11
CA SER A 406 -12.15 -24.60 -30.49
C SER A 406 -11.77 -26.08 -30.59
N THR A 407 -12.62 -26.86 -31.23
CA THR A 407 -12.38 -28.28 -31.52
C THR A 407 -12.57 -28.54 -33.00
N LYS A 408 -11.77 -29.42 -33.59
CA LYS A 408 -11.96 -29.83 -34.99
C LYS A 408 -13.21 -30.72 -35.07
N ALA A 409 -14.17 -30.37 -35.91
CA ALA A 409 -15.33 -31.17 -36.23
C ALA A 409 -14.88 -32.52 -36.81
N THR A 410 -15.09 -33.60 -36.07
CA THR A 410 -14.88 -34.96 -36.58
C THR A 410 -16.02 -35.29 -37.53
N ASN A 411 -15.79 -35.16 -38.84
CA ASN A 411 -16.68 -35.69 -39.86
C ASN A 411 -16.61 -37.22 -39.82
N THR A 412 -17.52 -37.86 -39.09
CA THR A 412 -17.73 -39.31 -39.21
C THR A 412 -18.41 -39.56 -40.56
N VAL A 413 -17.62 -39.81 -41.61
CA VAL A 413 -18.15 -40.29 -42.89
C VAL A 413 -18.58 -41.74 -42.68
N THR A 414 -19.87 -41.93 -42.42
CA THR A 414 -20.48 -43.26 -42.48
C THR A 414 -20.67 -43.61 -43.96
N LEU A 415 -19.76 -44.41 -44.51
CA LEU A 415 -19.98 -45.08 -45.80
C LEU A 415 -21.02 -46.18 -45.60
N PHE A 416 -22.19 -46.05 -46.22
CA PHE A 416 -23.11 -47.15 -46.49
C PHE A 416 -23.44 -47.20 -47.97
#